data_AF-A0A7S2Q1T0-F1
#
_entry.id   AF-A0A7S2Q1T0-F1
#
_cell.length_a   1.000
_cell.length_b   1.000
_cell.length_c   1.000
_cell.angle_alpha   90.00
_cell.angle_beta   90.00
_cell.angle_gamma   90.00
#
_symmetry.space_group_name_H-M   'P 1'
#
loop_
_entity.id
_entity.type
_entity.pdbx_description
1 polymer ?
#
loop_
_entity_poly.entity_id
_entity_poly.type
_entity_poly.pdbx_seq_one_letter_code
_entity_poly.pdbx_strand_id
1 'polypeptide(L)'
;RRGWFSSVARLTLTNVEDHRLDYHFLSLRTTVFGKFAHFRAAFRDGRYTITADCGPEAPSAEALQTHDVGAVLQANSDRVPQGAELLLTPADKLSQAEAAFLVENPQAFKGADSFHYRHAPWRSTDGEVVRQRYQDLFDAWQMGSTTGAIGCNPGNDITFQKDWPRLPPGAQPPQRRAAP
;
A
#
# COMPACT_ATOMS: atom_id res chain seq x y z
N ARG A 1 -23.56 -13.03 2.91
CA ARG A 1 -23.28 -13.04 1.45
C ARG A 1 -21.77 -12.89 1.26
N ARG A 2 -21.04 -13.99 1.07
CA ARG A 2 -19.59 -14.05 0.86
C ARG A 2 -19.39 -14.78 -0.46
N GLY A 3 -18.91 -14.13 -1.53
CA GLY A 3 -18.70 -14.85 -2.80
C GLY A 3 -18.60 -14.05 -4.10
N TRP A 4 -18.25 -12.75 -4.13
CA TRP A 4 -18.32 -11.96 -5.37
C TRP A 4 -17.01 -11.63 -6.06
N PHE A 5 -15.85 -12.07 -5.56
CA PHE A 5 -14.56 -11.72 -6.17
C PHE A 5 -13.68 -12.90 -6.51
N SER A 6 -14.23 -14.12 -6.55
CA SER A 6 -13.48 -15.36 -6.78
C SER A 6 -12.82 -15.49 -8.17
N SER A 7 -13.03 -14.52 -9.06
CA SER A 7 -12.53 -14.52 -10.44
C SER A 7 -11.82 -13.22 -10.85
N VAL A 8 -11.55 -12.32 -9.91
CA VAL A 8 -10.92 -11.03 -10.25
C VAL A 8 -9.42 -11.18 -10.43
N ALA A 9 -8.96 -10.91 -11.66
CA ALA A 9 -7.55 -10.87 -12.02
C ALA A 9 -6.92 -9.53 -11.62
N ARG A 10 -7.63 -8.42 -11.87
CA ARG A 10 -7.21 -7.06 -11.51
C ARG A 10 -8.32 -6.30 -10.80
N LEU A 11 -7.97 -5.67 -9.68
CA LEU A 11 -8.83 -4.75 -8.94
C LEU A 11 -8.19 -3.36 -8.90
N THR A 12 -8.93 -2.34 -9.30
CA THR A 12 -8.53 -0.94 -9.11
C THR A 12 -9.56 -0.20 -8.27
N LEU A 13 -9.12 0.37 -7.15
CA LEU A 13 -9.89 1.26 -6.29
C LEU A 13 -9.34 2.67 -6.46
N THR A 14 -10.14 3.60 -6.99
CA THR A 14 -9.75 5.00 -7.15
C THR A 14 -10.42 5.87 -6.10
N ASN A 15 -9.95 7.12 -5.99
CA ASN A 15 -10.62 8.16 -5.22
C ASN A 15 -10.71 7.87 -3.71
N VAL A 16 -9.76 7.08 -3.17
CA VAL A 16 -9.76 6.69 -1.77
C VAL A 16 -9.16 7.82 -0.92
N GLU A 17 -9.90 8.26 0.09
CA GLU A 17 -9.47 9.37 0.95
C GLU A 17 -8.27 8.96 1.83
N ASP A 18 -7.30 9.86 1.98
CA ASP A 18 -6.05 9.61 2.73
C ASP A 18 -6.28 9.05 4.14
N HIS A 19 -7.15 9.72 4.91
CA HIS A 19 -7.44 9.35 6.29
C HIS A 19 -8.11 7.98 6.43
N ARG A 20 -8.69 7.42 5.35
CA ARG A 20 -9.27 6.07 5.36
C ARG A 20 -8.22 4.98 5.16
N LEU A 21 -7.08 5.34 4.58
CA LEU A 21 -6.03 4.40 4.22
C LEU A 21 -4.85 4.40 5.18
N ASP A 22 -4.64 5.51 5.89
CA ASP A 22 -3.74 5.70 7.04
C ASP A 22 -2.79 4.52 7.37
N TYR A 23 -3.08 3.73 8.41
CA TYR A 23 -2.35 2.50 8.78
C TYR A 23 -2.95 1.22 8.19
N HIS A 24 -4.05 1.36 7.44
CA HIS A 24 -4.78 0.21 6.93
C HIS A 24 -4.14 -0.40 5.68
N PHE A 25 -3.19 0.28 5.02
CA PHE A 25 -2.49 -0.29 3.87
C PHE A 25 -1.89 -1.66 4.14
N LEU A 26 -1.12 -1.82 5.21
CA LEU A 26 -0.51 -3.11 5.57
C LEU A 26 -1.56 -4.18 5.85
N SER A 27 -2.63 -3.81 6.55
CA SER A 27 -3.72 -4.73 6.87
C SER A 27 -4.49 -5.14 5.62
N LEU A 28 -4.86 -4.19 4.76
CA LEU A 28 -5.53 -4.46 3.49
C LEU A 28 -4.65 -5.31 2.58
N ARG A 29 -3.35 -4.99 2.50
CA ARG A 29 -2.38 -5.71 1.69
C ARG A 29 -2.28 -7.18 2.07
N THR A 30 -2.20 -7.47 3.37
CA THR A 30 -2.02 -8.84 3.86
C THR A 30 -3.33 -9.64 3.94
N THR A 31 -4.47 -8.99 4.12
CA THR A 31 -5.77 -9.67 4.29
C THR A 31 -6.58 -9.73 3.00
N VAL A 32 -7.01 -8.58 2.49
CA VAL A 32 -7.91 -8.48 1.33
C VAL A 32 -7.14 -8.70 0.02
N PHE A 33 -5.93 -8.15 -0.05
CA PHE A 33 -5.11 -8.16 -1.25
C PHE A 33 -3.99 -9.20 -1.23
N GLY A 34 -3.92 -10.05 -0.22
CA GLY A 34 -2.81 -11.00 -0.02
C GLY A 34 -2.58 -11.91 -1.23
N LYS A 35 -3.64 -12.28 -1.96
CA LYS A 35 -3.55 -13.11 -3.16
C LYS A 35 -2.92 -12.43 -4.39
N PHE A 36 -2.91 -11.09 -4.43
CA PHE A 36 -2.41 -10.37 -5.59
C PHE A 36 -0.89 -10.26 -5.48
N ALA A 37 -0.19 -10.86 -6.45
CA ALA A 37 1.27 -10.83 -6.52
C ALA A 37 1.78 -9.39 -6.70
N HIS A 38 1.02 -8.57 -7.42
CA HIS A 38 1.30 -7.17 -7.59
C HIS A 38 0.24 -6.32 -6.87
N PHE A 39 0.69 -5.44 -5.99
CA PHE A 39 -0.14 -4.43 -5.35
C PHE A 39 0.58 -3.09 -5.40
N ARG A 40 -0.15 -2.01 -5.67
CA ARG A 40 0.39 -0.66 -5.68
C ARG A 40 -0.61 0.34 -5.14
N ALA A 41 -0.17 1.13 -4.18
CA ALA A 41 -0.91 2.27 -3.65
C ALA A 41 -0.24 3.56 -4.11
N ALA A 42 -0.89 4.33 -4.97
CA ALA A 42 -0.38 5.60 -5.47
C ALA A 42 -1.20 6.77 -4.95
N PHE A 43 -0.52 7.81 -4.45
CA PHE A 43 -1.16 9.04 -3.97
C PHE A 43 -1.06 10.16 -4.99
N ARG A 44 -2.18 10.82 -5.31
CA ARG A 44 -2.24 11.98 -6.19
C ARG A 44 -3.42 12.88 -5.81
N ASP A 45 -3.19 14.20 -5.78
CA ASP A 45 -4.23 15.21 -5.56
C ASP A 45 -5.09 14.97 -4.29
N GLY A 46 -4.44 14.57 -3.19
CA GLY A 46 -5.11 14.34 -1.90
C GLY A 46 -5.77 12.97 -1.75
N ARG A 47 -5.63 12.08 -2.75
CA ARG A 47 -6.35 10.80 -2.79
C ARG A 47 -5.47 9.66 -3.27
N TYR A 48 -5.84 8.45 -2.87
CA TYR A 48 -5.18 7.23 -3.29
C TYR A 48 -5.90 6.53 -4.41
N THR A 49 -5.09 5.87 -5.24
CA THR A 49 -5.49 4.79 -6.13
C THR A 49 -4.76 3.52 -5.72
N ILE A 50 -5.50 2.45 -5.47
CA ILE A 50 -4.97 1.12 -5.18
C ILE A 50 -5.21 0.25 -6.39
N THR A 51 -4.16 -0.37 -6.89
CA THR A 51 -4.23 -1.38 -7.95
C THR A 51 -3.68 -2.69 -7.42
N ALA A 52 -4.42 -3.77 -7.57
CA ALA A 52 -4.01 -5.11 -7.20
C ALA A 52 -4.21 -6.04 -8.41
N ASP A 53 -3.21 -6.83 -8.75
CA ASP A 53 -3.17 -7.64 -9.97
C ASP A 53 -2.54 -9.01 -9.71
N CYS A 54 -3.18 -10.05 -10.26
CA CYS A 54 -2.71 -11.43 -10.30
C CYS A 54 -2.97 -12.08 -11.67
N GLY A 55 -3.19 -11.28 -12.70
CA GLY A 55 -3.26 -11.74 -14.08
C GLY A 55 -1.90 -12.25 -14.58
N PRO A 56 -1.87 -12.91 -15.75
CA PRO A 56 -0.65 -13.49 -16.32
C PRO A 56 0.42 -12.45 -16.71
N GLU A 57 0.00 -11.19 -16.90
CA GLU A 57 0.91 -10.06 -17.17
C GLU A 57 1.38 -9.36 -15.89
N ALA A 58 0.83 -9.71 -14.73
CA ALA A 58 1.26 -9.13 -13.46
C ALA A 58 2.65 -9.66 -13.08
N PRO A 59 3.50 -8.82 -12.45
CA PRO A 59 4.71 -9.29 -11.81
C PRO A 59 4.43 -10.50 -10.91
N SER A 60 5.29 -11.52 -10.98
CA SER A 60 5.15 -12.72 -10.15
C SER A 60 5.38 -12.40 -8.68
N ALA A 61 4.85 -13.25 -7.80
CA ALA A 61 5.10 -13.16 -6.35
C ALA A 61 6.62 -13.26 -6.03
N GLU A 62 7.36 -14.00 -6.86
CA GLU A 62 8.82 -14.11 -6.78
C GLU A 62 9.51 -12.78 -7.14
N ALA A 63 9.00 -12.05 -8.13
CA ALA A 63 9.54 -10.74 -8.51
C ALA A 63 9.49 -9.74 -7.34
N LEU A 64 8.42 -9.80 -6.52
CA LEU A 64 8.31 -8.97 -5.32
C LEU A 64 9.32 -9.39 -4.22
N GLN A 65 9.59 -10.69 -4.11
CA GLN A 65 10.54 -11.27 -3.14
C GLN A 65 12.01 -11.13 -3.56
N THR A 66 12.30 -10.70 -4.79
CA THR A 66 13.66 -10.67 -5.35
C THR A 66 14.07 -9.31 -5.88
N HIS A 67 13.35 -8.24 -5.51
CA HIS A 67 13.76 -6.87 -5.80
C HIS A 67 15.20 -6.58 -5.38
N ASP A 68 15.90 -5.80 -6.22
CA ASP A 68 17.20 -5.22 -5.89
C ASP A 68 17.04 -4.23 -4.73
N VAL A 69 17.36 -4.69 -3.53
CA VAL A 69 17.29 -3.93 -2.29
C VAL A 69 18.18 -2.68 -2.34
N GLY A 70 19.34 -2.76 -3.00
CA GLY A 70 20.26 -1.63 -3.16
C GLY A 70 19.66 -0.52 -4.01
N ALA A 71 19.04 -0.89 -5.13
CA ALA A 71 18.33 0.06 -5.99
C ALA A 71 17.12 0.70 -5.28
N VAL A 72 16.37 -0.08 -4.49
CA VAL A 72 15.24 0.45 -3.70
C VAL A 72 15.72 1.39 -2.60
N LEU A 73 16.83 1.07 -1.93
CA LEU A 73 17.44 1.94 -0.91
C LEU A 73 17.91 3.26 -1.53
N GLN A 74 18.54 3.21 -2.70
CA GLN A 74 18.93 4.43 -3.40
C GLN A 74 17.70 5.28 -3.75
N ALA A 75 16.67 4.67 -4.34
CA ALA A 75 15.41 5.36 -4.67
C ALA A 75 14.62 5.83 -3.43
N ASN A 76 14.89 5.28 -2.24
CA ASN A 76 14.29 5.75 -0.99
C ASN A 76 14.79 7.16 -0.63
N SER A 77 16.08 7.42 -0.83
CA SER A 77 16.68 8.73 -0.54
C SER A 77 16.02 9.86 -1.32
N ASP A 78 15.70 9.63 -2.60
CA ASP A 78 15.05 10.62 -3.49
C ASP A 78 13.61 10.98 -3.05
N ARG A 79 13.02 10.16 -2.18
CA ARG A 79 11.65 10.34 -1.69
C ARG A 79 11.58 11.20 -0.43
N VAL A 80 12.69 11.37 0.29
CA VAL A 80 12.72 12.14 1.54
C VAL A 80 12.40 13.62 1.24
N PRO A 81 11.38 14.22 1.90
CA PRO A 81 11.08 15.64 1.68
C PRO A 81 12.25 16.54 2.09
N GLN A 82 12.61 17.49 1.22
CA GLN A 82 13.61 18.51 1.53
C GLN A 82 13.17 19.30 2.77
N GLY A 83 14.05 19.41 3.77
CA GLY A 83 13.76 20.10 5.04
C GLY A 83 13.08 19.23 6.12
N ALA A 84 12.77 17.96 5.85
CA ALA A 84 12.39 16.99 6.89
C ALA A 84 13.60 16.19 7.43
N GLU A 85 14.81 16.51 6.98
CA GLU A 85 16.08 15.84 7.32
C GLU A 85 16.35 15.83 8.83
N LEU A 86 15.99 16.91 9.54
CA LEU A 86 16.15 17.00 10.99
C LEU A 86 15.18 16.11 11.78
N LEU A 87 14.12 15.63 11.12
CA LEU A 87 13.12 14.78 11.76
C LEU A 87 13.40 13.29 11.55
N LEU A 88 14.25 12.92 10.58
CA LEU A 88 14.35 11.56 10.08
C LEU A 88 15.80 11.18 9.76
N THR A 89 16.40 10.36 10.63
CA THR A 89 17.68 9.70 10.34
C THR A 89 17.55 8.90 9.05
N PRO A 90 18.51 8.99 8.10
CA PRO A 90 18.46 8.17 6.90
C PRO A 90 18.42 6.67 7.23
N ALA A 91 17.69 5.90 6.44
CA ALA A 91 17.80 4.46 6.48
C ALA A 91 19.14 4.04 5.87
N ASP A 92 19.88 3.22 6.60
CA ASP A 92 21.18 2.66 6.25
C ASP A 92 21.05 1.27 5.59
N LYS A 93 19.93 0.59 5.81
CA LYS A 93 19.63 -0.72 5.22
C LYS A 93 18.14 -0.98 5.06
N LEU A 94 17.83 -1.89 4.15
CA LEU A 94 16.50 -2.46 3.95
C LEU A 94 16.57 -3.99 3.99
N SER A 95 15.54 -4.63 4.52
CA SER A 95 15.28 -6.05 4.25
C SER A 95 14.49 -6.21 2.95
N GLN A 96 14.37 -7.45 2.46
CA GLN A 96 13.57 -7.77 1.27
C GLN A 96 12.09 -7.39 1.45
N ALA A 97 11.53 -7.69 2.63
CA ALA A 97 10.16 -7.34 3.00
C ALA A 97 9.92 -5.82 2.99
N GLU A 98 10.89 -5.06 3.49
CA GLU A 98 10.85 -3.60 3.49
C GLU A 98 10.99 -3.01 2.09
N ALA A 99 11.86 -3.58 1.27
CA ALA A 99 12.01 -3.20 -0.13
C ALA A 99 10.71 -3.43 -0.91
N ALA A 100 10.07 -4.58 -0.72
CA ALA A 100 8.75 -4.87 -1.30
C ALA A 100 7.71 -3.82 -0.88
N PHE A 101 7.65 -3.47 0.41
CA PHE A 101 6.74 -2.41 0.89
C PHE A 101 6.96 -1.07 0.18
N LEU A 102 8.20 -0.64 0.01
CA LEU A 102 8.54 0.62 -0.66
C LEU A 102 8.26 0.60 -2.17
N VAL A 103 8.33 -0.56 -2.82
CA VAL A 103 7.93 -0.72 -4.22
C VAL A 103 6.42 -0.59 -4.37
N GLU A 104 5.67 -1.24 -3.49
CA GLU A 104 4.20 -1.18 -3.50
C GLU A 104 3.65 0.19 -3.07
N ASN A 105 4.43 0.98 -2.32
CA ASN A 105 4.04 2.30 -1.78
C ASN A 105 5.02 3.41 -2.20
N PRO A 106 4.94 3.96 -3.43
CA PRO A 106 5.89 4.94 -3.94
C PRO A 106 5.94 6.28 -3.18
N GLN A 107 4.86 6.64 -2.48
CA GLN A 107 4.79 7.80 -1.59
C GLN A 107 5.48 7.57 -0.25
N ALA A 108 5.77 6.32 0.10
CA ALA A 108 6.42 5.97 1.35
C ALA A 108 7.95 6.04 1.20
N PHE A 109 8.60 6.36 2.30
CA PHE A 109 10.05 6.35 2.43
C PHE A 109 10.43 5.93 3.85
N LYS A 110 11.57 5.25 3.99
CA LYS A 110 12.12 4.81 5.27
C LYS A 110 13.01 5.90 5.88
N GLY A 111 12.82 6.15 7.17
CA GLY A 111 13.71 6.93 8.03
C GLY A 111 13.93 6.16 9.34
N ALA A 112 15.20 5.97 9.73
CA ALA A 112 15.59 5.07 10.81
C ALA A 112 14.94 3.69 10.65
N ASP A 113 14.20 3.22 11.65
CA ASP A 113 13.44 1.97 11.61
C ASP A 113 11.94 2.17 11.33
N SER A 114 11.54 3.33 10.81
CA SER A 114 10.14 3.67 10.53
C SER A 114 9.92 4.06 9.07
N PHE A 115 8.69 3.85 8.59
CA PHE A 115 8.25 4.24 7.25
C PHE A 115 7.31 5.43 7.32
N HIS A 116 7.64 6.48 6.60
CA HIS A 116 6.92 7.75 6.57
C HIS A 116 6.32 7.98 5.18
N TYR A 117 5.37 8.90 5.08
CA TYR A 117 4.68 9.22 3.83
C TYR A 117 4.96 10.67 3.43
N ARG A 118 5.34 10.90 2.17
CA ARG A 118 5.75 12.23 1.67
C ARG A 118 4.72 13.33 1.91
N HIS A 119 3.44 13.02 1.75
CA HIS A 119 2.33 13.97 1.92
C HIS A 119 1.89 14.12 3.38
N ALA A 120 2.34 13.24 4.29
CA ALA A 120 2.05 13.30 5.72
C ALA A 120 3.24 12.76 6.55
N PRO A 121 4.40 13.45 6.59
CA PRO A 121 5.64 12.89 7.17
C PRO A 121 5.58 12.62 8.68
N TRP A 122 4.65 13.28 9.39
CA TRP A 122 4.37 13.05 10.81
C TRP A 122 3.70 11.71 11.10
N ARG A 123 3.23 11.00 10.07
CA ARG A 123 2.70 9.63 10.19
C ARG A 123 3.81 8.63 9.91
N SER A 124 3.91 7.62 10.76
CA SER A 124 4.92 6.57 10.63
C SER A 124 4.34 5.18 10.82
N THR A 125 4.87 4.22 10.08
CA THR A 125 4.61 2.79 10.26
C THR A 125 5.88 2.13 10.74
N ASP A 126 5.78 1.35 11.81
CA ASP A 126 6.93 0.64 12.39
C ASP A 126 7.51 -0.38 11.41
N GLY A 127 8.84 -0.38 11.26
CA GLY A 127 9.55 -1.28 10.36
C GLY A 127 9.45 -2.75 10.77
N GLU A 128 9.39 -3.07 12.06
CA GLU A 128 9.14 -4.43 12.55
C GLU A 128 7.78 -4.95 12.08
N VAL A 129 6.76 -4.09 12.14
CA VAL A 129 5.42 -4.44 11.66
C VAL A 129 5.42 -4.67 10.15
N VAL A 130 6.12 -3.85 9.37
CA VAL A 130 6.28 -4.06 7.92
C VAL A 130 6.95 -5.39 7.64
N ARG A 131 8.08 -5.67 8.30
CA ARG A 131 8.85 -6.91 8.14
C ARG A 131 7.98 -8.13 8.42
N GLN A 132 7.30 -8.16 9.57
CA GLN A 132 6.45 -9.28 9.97
C GLN A 132 5.33 -9.51 8.95
N ARG A 133 4.63 -8.46 8.54
CA ARG A 133 3.46 -8.58 7.65
C ARG A 133 3.81 -9.04 6.25
N TYR A 134 4.94 -8.58 5.71
CA TYR A 134 5.41 -9.04 4.40
C TYR A 134 6.03 -10.44 4.49
N GLN A 135 6.66 -10.81 5.60
CA GLN A 135 7.12 -12.18 5.79
C GLN A 135 5.93 -13.15 5.86
N ASP A 136 4.89 -12.84 6.64
CA ASP A 136 3.65 -13.63 6.68
C ASP A 136 3.05 -13.82 5.28
N LEU A 137 3.09 -12.77 4.45
CA LEU A 137 2.61 -12.79 3.08
C LEU A 137 3.46 -13.71 2.18
N PHE A 138 4.79 -13.61 2.28
CA PHE A 138 5.71 -14.45 1.52
C PHE A 138 5.56 -15.93 1.89
N ASP A 139 5.48 -16.22 3.19
CA ASP A 139 5.26 -17.58 3.70
C ASP A 139 3.92 -18.14 3.21
N ALA A 140 2.87 -17.32 3.20
CA ALA A 140 1.56 -17.71 2.68
C ALA A 140 1.59 -18.06 1.18
N TRP A 141 2.41 -17.36 0.38
CA TRP A 141 2.62 -17.69 -1.02
C TRP A 141 3.41 -18.99 -1.21
N GLN A 142 4.46 -19.21 -0.41
CA GLN A 142 5.27 -20.43 -0.47
C GLN A 142 4.45 -21.67 -0.09
N MET A 143 3.60 -21.57 0.93
CA MET A 143 2.73 -22.67 1.37
C MET A 143 1.50 -22.89 0.47
N GLY A 144 1.28 -22.05 -0.54
CA GLY A 144 0.03 -22.03 -1.30
C GLY A 144 -1.21 -21.75 -0.43
N SER A 145 -1.00 -21.21 0.77
CA SER A 145 -1.98 -21.06 1.85
C SER A 145 -2.39 -19.60 2.04
N THR A 146 -2.53 -18.84 0.96
CA THR A 146 -3.19 -17.52 1.05
C THR A 146 -4.64 -17.76 1.47
N THR A 147 -4.89 -17.67 2.79
CA THR A 147 -6.14 -17.99 3.48
C THR A 147 -7.24 -17.05 3.02
N GLY A 148 -7.86 -17.43 1.91
CA GLY A 148 -8.78 -16.61 1.13
C GLY A 148 -8.85 -17.12 -0.29
N ALA A 149 -9.12 -18.43 -0.44
CA ALA A 149 -9.22 -19.14 -1.71
C ALA A 149 -10.15 -18.40 -2.68
N ILE A 150 -9.52 -17.60 -3.52
CA ILE A 150 -10.08 -16.96 -4.69
C ILE A 150 -9.07 -17.32 -5.77
N GLY A 151 -9.40 -18.28 -6.62
CA GLY A 151 -8.57 -18.59 -7.78
C GLY A 151 -8.37 -17.33 -8.62
N CYS A 152 -7.14 -17.04 -9.01
CA CYS A 152 -6.90 -16.02 -10.04
C CYS A 152 -7.41 -16.62 -11.36
N ASN A 153 -8.54 -16.09 -11.81
CA ASN A 153 -9.15 -16.49 -13.07
C ASN A 153 -8.84 -15.37 -14.08
N PRO A 154 -7.98 -15.61 -15.08
CA PRO A 154 -7.63 -14.59 -16.06
C PRO A 154 -8.88 -14.26 -16.89
N GLY A 155 -9.45 -13.07 -16.70
CA GLY A 155 -10.61 -12.65 -17.50
C GLY A 155 -11.47 -11.54 -16.92
N ASN A 156 -11.39 -11.22 -15.62
CA ASN A 156 -12.22 -10.16 -15.03
C ASN A 156 -11.37 -9.06 -14.38
N ASP A 157 -11.32 -7.92 -15.07
CA ASP A 157 -10.83 -6.65 -14.55
C ASP A 157 -12.01 -5.89 -13.94
N ILE A 158 -11.91 -5.53 -12.66
CA ILE A 158 -12.94 -4.75 -11.98
C ILE A 158 -12.34 -3.43 -11.49
N THR A 159 -12.91 -2.32 -11.97
CA THR A 159 -12.60 -0.98 -11.46
C THR A 159 -13.76 -0.49 -10.62
N PHE A 160 -13.49 -0.16 -9.36
CA PHE A 160 -14.44 0.54 -8.50
C PHE A 160 -14.01 1.99 -8.35
N GLN A 161 -14.81 2.89 -8.89
CA GLN A 161 -14.73 4.30 -8.61
C GLN A 161 -15.87 4.66 -7.67
N LYS A 162 -15.53 5.15 -6.48
CA LYS A 162 -16.53 5.73 -5.59
C LYS A 162 -16.55 7.23 -5.80
N ASP A 163 -17.59 7.73 -6.47
CA ASP A 163 -17.85 9.16 -6.56
C ASP A 163 -18.37 9.66 -5.23
N TRP A 164 -17.46 10.13 -4.38
CA TRP A 164 -17.83 10.87 -3.18
C TRP A 164 -18.40 12.23 -3.62
N PRO A 165 -19.57 12.65 -3.12
CA PRO A 165 -20.12 13.95 -3.47
C PRO A 165 -19.06 15.01 -3.16
N ARG A 166 -18.66 15.77 -4.19
CA ARG A 166 -17.80 16.93 -3.99
C ARG A 166 -18.57 17.86 -3.06
N LEU A 167 -17.95 18.23 -1.94
CA LEU A 167 -18.45 19.37 -1.19
C LEU A 167 -18.51 20.56 -2.16
N PRO A 168 -19.66 21.24 -2.31
CA PRO A 168 -19.77 22.36 -3.23
C PRO A 168 -18.73 23.43 -2.84
N PRO A 169 -18.22 24.21 -3.82
CA PRO A 169 -17.29 25.30 -3.52
C PRO A 169 -17.88 26.19 -2.42
N GLY A 170 -17.18 26.32 -1.29
CA GLY A 170 -17.63 27.10 -0.14
C GLY A 170 -18.33 26.31 0.99
N ALA A 171 -18.52 25.01 0.87
CA ALA A 171 -19.01 24.19 1.98
C ALA A 171 -17.92 24.04 3.07
N GLN A 172 -18.17 24.63 4.24
CA GLN A 172 -17.31 24.45 5.40
C GLN A 172 -17.42 23.02 5.95
N PRO A 173 -16.31 22.41 6.40
CA PRO A 173 -16.37 21.14 7.11
C PRO A 173 -17.27 21.29 8.35
N PRO A 174 -18.05 20.26 8.71
CA PRO A 174 -18.93 20.31 9.88
C PRO A 174 -18.08 20.62 11.12
N GLN A 175 -18.34 21.77 11.75
CA GLN A 175 -17.70 22.09 13.01
C GLN A 175 -18.10 21.03 14.03
N ARG A 176 -17.11 20.38 14.65
CA ARG A 176 -17.34 19.54 15.82
C ARG A 176 -18.10 20.38 16.83
N ARG A 177 -19.37 20.05 17.09
CA ARG A 177 -20.06 20.58 18.26
C ARG A 177 -19.22 20.16 19.46
N ALA A 178 -18.76 21.14 20.25
CA ALA A 178 -18.28 20.88 21.59
C ALA A 178 -19.44 20.15 22.31
N ALA A 179 -19.14 18.97 22.84
CA ALA A 179 -20.09 18.24 23.67
C ALA A 179 -20.40 19.08 24.93
N PRO A 180 -21.65 19.02 25.44
CA PRO A 180 -22.06 19.74 26.64
C PRO A 180 -21.32 19.27 27.89
#